data_AF-R9MVL8-F1
#
_entry.id   AF-R9MVL8-F1
#
_cell.length_a   1.000
_cell.length_b   1.000
_cell.length_c   1.000
_cell.angle_alpha   90.00
_cell.angle_beta   90.00
_cell.angle_gamma   90.00
#
_symmetry.space_group_name_H-M   'P 1'
#
loop_
_entity.id
_entity.type
_entity.pdbx_description
1 polymer ?
#
loop_
_entity_poly.entity_id
_entity_poly.type
_entity_poly.pdbx_seq_one_letter_code
_entity_poly.pdbx_strand_id
1 'polypeptide(L)'
;MSMEVSSNYMDYKSDYLERLQEEREKIKEDPKEQGVGNKREGIPVLKDEYISSEQSGSRPSGLYHMGKDENGNPKVLYDDLKKASGADKKEQSKAGTDSSKDAEKCTTNTDRVDREIKKLKEQKRQLEQQIKATSGDEEKIKELEKKLSQIESELSQKDNDTYRRQNAVIF
;
A
#
# COMPACT_ATOMS: atom_id res chain seq x y z
N MET A 1 26.34 -12.49 -9.51
CA MET A 1 26.86 -11.56 -8.49
C MET A 1 26.28 -11.98 -7.15
N SER A 2 27.06 -12.65 -6.31
CA SER A 2 26.67 -12.99 -4.93
C SER A 2 27.04 -11.81 -4.03
N MET A 3 26.09 -11.32 -3.24
CA MET A 3 26.28 -10.20 -2.33
C MET A 3 26.62 -10.76 -0.95
N GLU A 4 27.89 -10.66 -0.55
CA GLU A 4 28.36 -11.06 0.77
C GLU A 4 28.01 -9.97 1.79
N VAL A 5 27.19 -10.30 2.78
CA VAL A 5 26.82 -9.38 3.86
C VAL A 5 27.84 -9.54 4.99
N SER A 6 28.70 -8.53 5.16
CA SER A 6 29.68 -8.49 6.26
C SER A 6 28.98 -8.44 7.62
N SER A 7 29.34 -9.38 8.50
CA SER A 7 28.80 -9.57 9.85
C SER A 7 29.26 -8.53 10.88
N ASN A 8 29.30 -7.24 10.52
CA ASN A 8 29.74 -6.14 11.41
C ASN A 8 28.58 -5.48 12.18
N TYR A 9 27.45 -6.18 12.34
CA TYR A 9 26.28 -5.65 13.04
C TYR A 9 26.47 -5.51 14.57
N MET A 10 27.44 -6.25 15.14
CA MET A 10 27.65 -6.27 16.59
C MET A 10 28.43 -5.05 17.10
N ASP A 11 29.32 -4.47 16.30
CA ASP A 11 30.14 -3.33 16.71
C ASP A 11 29.32 -2.03 16.81
N TYR A 12 28.33 -1.84 15.93
CA TYR A 12 27.47 -0.65 15.94
C TYR A 12 26.64 -0.50 17.22
N LYS A 13 26.30 -1.64 17.86
CA LYS A 13 25.51 -1.63 19.09
C LYS A 13 26.32 -1.13 20.29
N SER A 14 27.64 -1.37 20.29
CA SER A 14 28.56 -0.96 21.36
C SER A 14 28.79 0.55 21.32
N ASP A 15 29.10 1.11 20.14
CA ASP A 15 29.31 2.56 19.94
C ASP A 15 28.09 3.40 20.37
N TYR A 16 26.88 2.89 20.17
CA TYR A 16 25.65 3.58 20.54
C TYR A 16 25.43 3.61 22.07
N LEU A 17 25.77 2.52 22.76
CA LEU A 17 25.64 2.45 24.21
C LEU A 17 26.68 3.32 24.92
N GLU A 18 27.90 3.38 24.39
CA GLU A 18 28.99 4.21 24.94
C GLU A 18 28.65 5.71 24.84
N ARG A 19 28.10 6.16 23.71
CA ARG A 19 27.67 7.55 23.50
C ARG A 19 26.54 7.99 24.44
N LEU A 20 25.61 7.09 24.76
CA LEU A 20 24.53 7.34 25.72
C LEU A 20 25.02 7.42 27.17
N GLN A 21 26.08 6.66 27.51
CA GLN A 21 26.73 6.78 28.81
C GLN A 21 27.49 8.10 28.92
N GLU A 22 28.23 8.49 27.88
CA GLU A 22 28.97 9.75 27.85
C GLU A 22 28.05 10.99 27.97
N GLU A 23 26.88 10.98 27.30
CA GLU A 23 25.87 12.03 27.50
C GLU A 23 25.31 12.05 28.93
N ARG A 24 25.06 10.88 29.52
CA ARG A 24 24.57 10.79 30.90
C ARG A 24 25.60 11.25 31.92
N GLU A 25 26.89 11.06 31.65
CA GLU A 25 27.97 11.57 32.50
C GLU A 25 28.20 13.07 32.32
N LYS A 26 28.14 13.60 31.09
CA LYS A 26 28.15 15.06 30.83
C LYS A 26 27.01 15.79 31.54
N ILE A 27 25.82 15.20 31.60
CA ILE A 27 24.67 15.79 32.30
C ILE A 27 24.83 15.71 33.83
N LYS A 28 25.70 14.82 34.33
CA LYS A 28 25.97 14.63 35.78
C LYS A 28 27.20 15.39 36.28
N GLU A 29 28.14 15.77 35.41
CA GLU A 29 29.37 16.49 35.77
C GLU A 29 29.23 18.01 35.89
N ASP A 30 28.07 18.61 35.58
CA ASP A 30 27.82 20.02 35.91
C ASP A 30 27.00 20.21 37.20
N PRO A 31 27.62 20.12 38.41
CA PRO A 31 27.10 20.77 39.58
C PRO A 31 28.00 21.96 39.98
N LYS A 32 27.35 23.13 40.06
CA LYS A 32 27.61 24.30 40.94
C LYS A 32 28.18 25.58 40.32
N GLU A 33 27.30 26.57 40.32
CA GLU A 33 27.45 27.89 40.96
C GLU A 33 28.73 28.67 40.72
N GLN A 34 28.60 29.84 40.09
CA GLN A 34 29.14 31.06 40.66
C GLN A 34 28.36 32.29 40.19
N GLY A 35 27.99 33.11 41.15
CA GLY A 35 27.25 34.35 40.94
C GLY A 35 28.11 35.49 40.40
N VAL A 36 27.38 36.59 40.20
CA VAL A 36 27.82 37.96 39.91
C VAL A 36 28.07 38.29 38.43
N GLY A 37 27.00 38.86 37.84
CA GLY A 37 27.08 40.05 37.00
C GLY A 37 27.58 39.88 35.57
N ASN A 38 26.66 39.80 34.61
CA ASN A 38 26.47 40.86 33.60
C ASN A 38 25.42 40.46 32.57
N LYS A 39 24.68 41.50 32.15
CA LYS A 39 23.59 41.52 31.18
C LYS A 39 23.89 40.71 29.91
N ARG A 40 23.01 39.76 29.56
CA ARG A 40 22.52 39.58 28.19
C ARG A 40 21.05 39.17 28.27
N GLU A 41 20.22 39.91 27.58
CA GLU A 41 18.79 39.65 27.39
C GLU A 41 18.64 38.25 26.79
N GLY A 42 18.36 37.27 27.65
CA GLY A 42 17.93 35.96 27.22
C GLY A 42 16.50 36.10 26.75
N ILE A 43 16.27 35.93 25.44
CA ILE A 43 14.92 35.75 24.90
C ILE A 43 14.27 34.65 25.76
N PRO A 44 13.14 34.92 26.43
CA PRO A 44 12.49 33.89 27.22
C PRO A 44 12.19 32.74 26.26
N VAL A 45 12.78 31.58 26.54
CA VAL A 45 12.47 30.36 25.79
C VAL A 45 10.98 30.15 25.96
N LEU A 46 10.21 30.43 24.91
CA LEU A 46 8.78 30.20 24.87
C LEU A 46 8.59 28.70 25.12
N LYS A 47 8.11 28.39 26.34
CA LYS A 47 7.70 27.03 26.68
C LYS A 47 6.26 26.93 26.26
N ASP A 48 5.97 25.97 25.39
CA ASP A 48 4.59 25.64 25.07
C ASP A 48 3.95 25.07 26.34
N GLU A 49 2.97 25.80 26.88
CA GLU A 49 2.17 25.31 28.00
C GLU A 49 1.25 24.20 27.52
N TYR A 50 1.18 23.11 28.28
CA TYR A 50 0.24 22.03 28.01
C TYR A 50 -1.18 22.47 28.34
N ILE A 51 -2.03 22.59 27.32
CA ILE A 51 -3.45 22.87 27.47
C ILE A 51 -4.19 21.53 27.51
N SER A 52 -4.82 21.21 28.64
CA SER A 52 -5.63 20.00 28.74
C SER A 52 -6.92 20.14 27.94
N SER A 53 -7.36 19.04 27.31
CA SER A 53 -8.57 19.01 26.49
C SER A 53 -9.83 19.40 27.26
N GLU A 54 -9.85 19.22 28.58
CA GLU A 54 -10.98 19.53 29.46
C GLU A 54 -11.21 21.04 29.63
N GLN A 55 -10.15 21.86 29.56
CA GLN A 55 -10.25 23.32 29.62
C GLN A 55 -10.76 23.94 28.31
N SER A 56 -10.66 23.21 27.19
CA SER A 56 -10.94 23.77 25.87
C SER A 56 -12.43 23.85 25.52
N GLY A 57 -13.33 23.18 26.26
CA GLY A 57 -14.81 23.20 26.10
C GLY A 57 -15.34 22.73 24.73
N SER A 58 -14.49 22.70 23.72
CA SER A 58 -14.75 22.37 22.33
C SER A 58 -14.19 20.99 22.07
N ARG A 59 -15.08 20.00 21.93
CA ARG A 59 -14.69 18.66 21.55
C ARG A 59 -14.03 18.71 20.16
N PRO A 60 -12.81 18.18 19.98
CA PRO A 60 -12.17 18.18 18.68
C PRO A 60 -13.03 17.37 17.69
N SER A 61 -13.41 17.99 16.59
CA SER A 61 -14.11 17.31 15.49
C SER A 61 -13.18 16.33 14.79
N GLY A 62 -13.76 15.36 14.11
CA GLY A 62 -13.02 14.37 13.32
C GLY A 62 -12.60 13.14 14.14
N LEU A 63 -13.10 13.00 15.36
CA LEU A 63 -12.85 11.85 16.20
C LEU A 63 -13.93 10.78 15.96
N TYR A 64 -13.49 9.53 15.85
CA TYR A 64 -14.39 8.38 15.81
C TYR A 64 -14.75 7.93 17.22
N HIS A 65 -16.02 7.72 17.48
CA HIS A 65 -16.50 7.19 18.75
C HIS A 65 -17.45 6.01 18.54
N MET A 66 -17.46 5.08 19.50
CA MET A 66 -18.33 3.91 19.45
C MET A 66 -19.70 4.29 20.03
N GLY A 67 -20.72 4.31 19.19
CA GLY A 67 -22.12 4.51 19.57
C GLY A 67 -22.95 3.24 19.41
N LYS A 68 -24.26 3.39 19.60
CA LYS A 68 -25.26 2.37 19.27
C LYS A 68 -26.18 2.92 18.19
N ASP A 69 -26.63 2.06 17.28
CA ASP A 69 -27.66 2.41 16.30
C ASP A 69 -29.08 2.31 16.90
N GLU A 70 -30.11 2.65 16.12
CA GLU A 70 -31.52 2.60 16.56
C GLU A 70 -31.98 1.18 16.95
N ASN A 71 -31.24 0.15 16.54
CA ASN A 71 -31.50 -1.25 16.86
C ASN A 71 -30.64 -1.76 18.03
N GLY A 72 -29.84 -0.89 18.65
CA GLY A 72 -28.98 -1.21 19.78
C GLY A 72 -27.65 -1.89 19.42
N ASN A 73 -27.32 -2.04 18.13
CA ASN A 73 -26.06 -2.62 17.67
C ASN A 73 -24.92 -1.61 17.76
N PRO A 74 -23.69 -2.04 18.08
CA PRO A 74 -22.53 -1.16 18.11
C PRO A 74 -22.25 -0.59 16.72
N LYS A 75 -22.13 0.74 16.63
CA LYS A 75 -21.85 1.48 15.40
C LYS A 75 -20.80 2.54 15.64
N VAL A 76 -19.81 2.63 14.75
CA VAL A 76 -18.82 3.71 14.76
C VAL A 76 -19.46 4.99 14.21
N LEU A 77 -19.37 6.07 14.98
CA LEU A 77 -19.86 7.41 14.65
C LEU A 77 -18.67 8.34 14.44
N TYR A 78 -18.83 9.30 13.53
CA TYR A 78 -17.80 10.28 13.18
C TYR A 78 -18.29 11.68 13.51
N ASP A 79 -17.51 12.43 14.28
CA ASP A 79 -17.80 13.81 14.65
C ASP A 79 -17.48 14.76 13.49
N ASP A 80 -18.41 14.86 12.52
CA ASP A 80 -18.27 15.76 11.37
C ASP A 80 -18.48 17.23 11.75
N LEU A 81 -17.51 18.09 11.43
CA LEU A 81 -17.58 19.54 11.69
C LEU A 81 -18.78 20.21 10.99
N LYS A 82 -19.30 19.61 9.91
CA LYS A 82 -20.49 20.07 9.16
C LYS A 82 -21.84 19.81 9.85
N LYS A 83 -21.88 18.99 10.90
CA LYS A 83 -23.12 18.66 11.64
C LYS A 83 -23.32 19.51 12.89
N ALA A 84 -22.28 20.22 13.36
CA ALA A 84 -22.36 21.04 14.58
C ALA A 84 -23.10 22.37 14.40
N SER A 85 -23.35 22.83 13.15
CA SER A 85 -23.97 24.13 12.87
C SER A 85 -25.46 24.09 12.51
N GLY A 86 -26.16 22.96 12.65
CA GLY A 86 -27.58 22.95 12.29
C GLY A 86 -28.33 21.69 12.68
N ALA A 87 -29.25 21.90 13.64
CA ALA A 87 -30.57 21.29 13.81
C ALA A 87 -30.79 19.81 13.43
N ASP A 88 -31.34 19.09 14.41
CA ASP A 88 -31.95 17.78 14.30
C ASP A 88 -32.76 17.60 13.01
N LYS A 89 -32.26 16.75 12.12
CA LYS A 89 -33.08 16.01 11.17
C LYS A 89 -32.67 14.55 11.20
N LYS A 90 -33.40 13.77 12.00
CA LYS A 90 -33.72 12.40 11.63
C LYS A 90 -34.40 12.46 10.27
N GLU A 91 -33.89 11.68 9.33
CA GLU A 91 -34.63 10.68 8.56
C GLU A 91 -33.87 10.40 7.25
N GLN A 92 -33.60 9.11 7.06
CA GLN A 92 -33.35 8.38 5.81
C GLN A 92 -32.88 9.19 4.59
N SER A 93 -31.72 8.81 4.04
CA SER A 93 -31.72 8.18 2.71
C SER A 93 -30.31 7.90 2.23
N LYS A 94 -30.12 6.64 1.81
CA LYS A 94 -29.31 6.17 0.69
C LYS A 94 -27.81 6.45 0.73
N ALA A 95 -27.07 5.34 0.56
CA ALA A 95 -25.79 5.28 -0.10
C ALA A 95 -25.72 6.33 -1.23
N GLY A 96 -25.01 7.41 -0.94
CA GLY A 96 -24.65 8.47 -1.88
C GLY A 96 -23.19 8.75 -1.58
N THR A 97 -22.32 7.94 -2.17
CA THR A 97 -20.88 8.19 -2.25
C THR A 97 -20.67 9.39 -3.18
N ASP A 98 -21.11 10.58 -2.74
CA ASP A 98 -20.76 11.85 -3.37
C ASP A 98 -19.53 12.41 -2.65
N SER A 99 -18.45 11.62 -2.67
CA SER A 99 -17.11 12.17 -2.63
C SER A 99 -16.72 12.43 -4.09
N SER A 100 -17.17 13.57 -4.62
CA SER A 100 -16.69 14.17 -5.86
C SER A 100 -15.20 14.48 -5.72
N LYS A 101 -14.38 13.46 -5.90
CA LYS A 101 -13.11 13.57 -6.60
C LYS A 101 -13.40 12.88 -7.92
N ASP A 102 -13.14 13.55 -9.03
CA ASP A 102 -13.16 12.94 -10.35
C ASP A 102 -12.20 11.75 -10.33
N ALA A 103 -12.74 10.58 -9.96
CA ALA A 103 -12.01 9.33 -10.02
C ALA A 103 -11.92 9.03 -11.50
N GLU A 104 -10.82 9.50 -12.11
CA GLU A 104 -10.47 9.23 -13.49
C GLU A 104 -10.67 7.72 -13.74
N LYS A 105 -11.72 7.39 -14.48
CA LYS A 105 -12.06 6.00 -14.79
C LYS A 105 -11.08 5.52 -15.84
N CYS A 106 -9.97 4.92 -15.41
CA CYS A 106 -9.05 4.25 -16.31
C CYS A 106 -9.73 2.99 -16.86
N THR A 107 -10.19 3.04 -18.12
CA THR A 107 -10.80 1.88 -18.78
C THR A 107 -9.71 1.19 -19.59
N THR A 108 -9.46 -0.09 -19.33
CA THR A 108 -8.45 -0.86 -20.07
C THR A 108 -9.10 -2.03 -20.80
N ASN A 109 -8.78 -2.22 -22.08
CA ASN A 109 -9.28 -3.30 -22.92
C ASN A 109 -8.16 -4.31 -23.21
N THR A 110 -8.40 -5.59 -22.92
CA THR A 110 -7.49 -6.72 -23.17
C THR A 110 -8.00 -7.70 -24.24
N ASP A 111 -9.13 -7.41 -24.89
CA ASP A 111 -9.86 -8.34 -25.76
C ASP A 111 -9.01 -8.89 -26.90
N ARG A 112 -8.09 -8.08 -27.43
CA ARG A 112 -7.17 -8.49 -28.51
C ARG A 112 -6.26 -9.63 -28.05
N VAL A 113 -5.66 -9.48 -26.87
CA VAL A 113 -4.75 -10.47 -26.29
C VAL A 113 -5.51 -11.74 -25.95
N ASP A 114 -6.69 -11.60 -25.36
CA ASP A 114 -7.52 -12.75 -24.98
C ASP A 114 -7.98 -13.56 -26.22
N ARG A 115 -8.33 -12.90 -27.32
CA ARG A 115 -8.65 -13.57 -28.59
C ARG A 115 -7.46 -14.34 -29.16
N GLU A 116 -6.26 -13.78 -29.07
CA GLU A 116 -5.04 -14.42 -29.55
C GLU A 116 -4.68 -15.66 -28.72
N ILE A 117 -4.69 -15.55 -27.39
CA ILE A 117 -4.48 -16.68 -26.47
C ILE A 117 -5.50 -17.79 -26.75
N LYS A 118 -6.76 -17.43 -27.00
CA LYS A 118 -7.80 -18.42 -27.34
C LYS A 118 -7.47 -19.18 -28.63
N LYS A 119 -7.01 -18.48 -29.67
CA LYS A 119 -6.59 -19.12 -30.94
C LYS A 119 -5.42 -20.07 -30.74
N LEU A 120 -4.40 -19.65 -29.98
CA LEU A 120 -3.24 -20.49 -29.69
C LEU A 120 -3.62 -21.76 -28.92
N LYS A 121 -4.53 -21.65 -27.92
CA LYS A 121 -5.07 -22.81 -27.18
C LYS A 121 -5.82 -23.77 -28.08
N GLU A 122 -6.61 -23.25 -29.01
CA GLU A 122 -7.36 -24.07 -29.96
C GLU A 122 -6.43 -24.78 -30.95
N GLN A 123 -5.41 -24.10 -31.48
CA GLN A 123 -4.40 -24.71 -32.34
C GLN A 123 -3.62 -25.80 -31.63
N LYS A 124 -3.20 -25.58 -30.37
CA LYS A 124 -2.56 -26.62 -29.54
C LYS A 124 -3.44 -27.86 -29.46
N ARG A 125 -4.72 -27.70 -29.12
CA ARG A 125 -5.68 -28.82 -29.02
C ARG A 125 -5.84 -29.55 -30.36
N GLN A 126 -5.87 -28.84 -31.48
CA GLN A 126 -5.95 -29.44 -32.81
C GLN A 126 -4.70 -30.27 -33.14
N LEU A 127 -3.50 -29.76 -32.84
CA LEU A 127 -2.25 -30.50 -33.04
C LEU A 127 -2.19 -31.76 -32.16
N GLU A 128 -2.58 -31.67 -30.89
CA GLU A 128 -2.66 -32.84 -30.02
C GLU A 128 -3.61 -33.92 -30.56
N GLN A 129 -4.77 -33.49 -31.09
CA GLN A 129 -5.71 -34.41 -31.73
C GLN A 129 -5.14 -35.02 -33.01
N GLN A 130 -4.43 -34.24 -33.83
CA GLN A 130 -3.77 -34.75 -35.03
C GLN A 130 -2.67 -35.75 -34.72
N ILE A 131 -1.87 -35.51 -33.67
CA ILE A 131 -0.85 -36.45 -33.21
C ILE A 131 -1.50 -37.76 -32.76
N LYS A 132 -2.59 -37.70 -31.99
CA LYS A 132 -3.33 -38.90 -31.56
C LYS A 132 -3.97 -39.66 -32.72
N ALA A 133 -4.49 -38.95 -33.72
CA ALA A 133 -5.12 -39.55 -34.90
C ALA A 133 -4.10 -40.12 -35.90
N THR A 134 -2.92 -39.51 -36.00
CA THR A 134 -1.83 -39.92 -36.88
C THR A 134 -1.03 -41.02 -36.19
N SER A 135 -1.50 -42.26 -36.28
CA SER A 135 -0.80 -43.44 -35.77
C SER A 135 -0.12 -44.16 -36.94
N GLY A 136 1.19 -43.98 -37.11
CA GLY A 136 1.99 -44.75 -38.09
C GLY A 136 3.03 -43.95 -38.90
N ASP A 137 2.87 -42.63 -39.02
CA ASP A 137 3.82 -41.77 -39.75
C ASP A 137 4.73 -41.01 -38.77
N GLU A 138 5.86 -41.62 -38.38
CA GLU A 138 6.79 -41.06 -37.37
C GLU A 138 7.34 -39.67 -37.73
N GLU A 139 7.62 -39.42 -39.01
CA GLU A 139 8.15 -38.13 -39.46
C GLU A 139 7.12 -37.01 -39.29
N LYS A 140 5.85 -37.27 -39.61
CA LYS A 140 4.75 -36.31 -39.45
C LYS A 140 4.46 -36.05 -37.97
N ILE A 141 4.54 -37.07 -37.13
CA ILE A 141 4.40 -36.91 -35.68
C ILE A 141 5.49 -35.97 -35.14
N LYS A 142 6.76 -36.20 -35.49
CA LYS A 142 7.88 -35.32 -35.09
C LYS A 142 7.70 -33.88 -35.57
N GLU A 143 7.17 -33.66 -36.77
CA GLU A 143 6.86 -32.32 -37.26
C GLU A 143 5.72 -31.66 -36.48
N LEU A 144 4.65 -32.39 -36.17
CA LEU A 144 3.52 -31.89 -35.39
C LEU A 144 3.93 -31.58 -33.93
N GLU A 145 4.80 -32.39 -33.33
CA GLU A 145 5.38 -32.14 -32.01
C GLU A 145 6.25 -30.88 -31.98
N LYS A 146 7.04 -30.63 -33.02
CA LYS A 146 7.81 -29.38 -33.16
C LYS A 146 6.88 -28.16 -33.24
N LYS A 147 5.80 -28.25 -34.02
CA LYS A 147 4.79 -27.18 -34.10
C LYS A 147 4.09 -26.97 -32.76
N LEU A 148 3.79 -28.05 -32.05
CA LEU A 148 3.15 -28.00 -30.73
C LEU A 148 4.05 -27.32 -29.70
N SER A 149 5.33 -27.70 -29.63
CA SER A 149 6.29 -27.06 -28.72
C SER A 149 6.50 -25.58 -29.02
N GLN A 150 6.51 -25.18 -30.30
CA GLN A 150 6.55 -23.78 -30.69
C GLN A 150 5.32 -23.01 -30.17
N ILE A 151 4.11 -23.55 -30.38
CA ILE A 151 2.87 -22.92 -29.89
C ILE A 151 2.83 -22.86 -28.36
N GLU A 152 3.30 -23.89 -27.67
CA GLU A 152 3.37 -23.89 -26.20
C GLU A 152 4.32 -22.82 -25.66
N SER A 153 5.47 -22.65 -26.31
CA SER A 153 6.43 -21.60 -25.94
C SER A 153 5.80 -20.20 -26.09
N GLU A 154 5.12 -19.96 -27.21
CA GLU A 154 4.43 -18.70 -27.48
C GLU A 154 3.26 -18.46 -26.51
N LEU A 155 2.47 -19.51 -26.24
CA LEU A 155 1.37 -19.45 -25.28
C LEU A 155 1.89 -19.10 -23.88
N SER A 156 3.01 -19.69 -23.45
CA SER A 156 3.59 -19.40 -22.13
C SER A 156 4.05 -17.94 -22.01
N GLN A 157 4.51 -17.34 -23.10
CA GLN A 157 4.95 -15.95 -23.14
C GLN A 157 3.76 -14.98 -23.13
N LYS A 158 2.68 -15.33 -23.85
CA LYS A 158 1.51 -14.44 -24.04
C LYS A 158 0.43 -14.61 -22.97
N ASP A 159 0.27 -15.81 -22.39
CA ASP A 159 -0.71 -16.11 -21.35
C ASP A 159 -0.23 -15.72 -19.95
N ASN A 160 0.34 -14.52 -19.83
CA ASN A 160 0.76 -13.92 -18.56
C ASN A 160 -0.01 -12.62 -18.33
N ASP A 161 -0.39 -12.35 -17.08
CA ASP A 161 -1.03 -11.09 -16.68
C ASP A 161 -0.16 -9.87 -17.04
N THR A 162 1.17 -10.00 -16.95
CA THR A 162 2.10 -8.93 -17.36
C THR A 162 1.97 -8.62 -18.85
N TYR A 163 1.92 -9.64 -19.70
CA TYR A 163 1.76 -9.48 -21.14
C TYR A 163 0.40 -8.87 -21.49
N ARG A 164 -0.67 -9.31 -20.81
CA ARG A 164 -2.02 -8.77 -20.98
C ARG A 164 -2.09 -7.28 -20.63
N ARG A 165 -1.47 -6.87 -19.52
CA ARG A 165 -1.40 -5.45 -19.11
C ARG A 165 -0.57 -4.61 -20.08
N GLN A 166 0.58 -5.10 -20.52
CA GLN A 166 1.46 -4.38 -21.45
C GLN A 166 0.81 -4.15 -22.82
N ASN A 167 -0.03 -5.09 -23.26
CA ASN A 167 -0.73 -5.01 -24.54
C ASN A 167 -2.19 -4.57 -24.39
N ALA A 168 -2.59 -4.09 -23.20
CA ALA A 168 -3.92 -3.53 -22.96
C ALA A 168 -4.02 -2.14 -23.59
N VAL A 169 -5.16 -1.85 -24.20
CA VAL A 169 -5.47 -0.52 -24.72
C VAL A 169 -6.16 0.27 -23.60
N ILE A 170 -5.54 1.36 -23.15
CA ILE A 170 -6.10 2.27 -22.15
C ILE A 170 -6.92 3.34 -22.87
N PHE A 171 -8.12 3.63 -22.36
CA PHE A 171 -9.07 4.64 -22.84
C PHE A 171 -9.35 5.69 -21.78
#